data_AF-A0A916S1Y3-F1
#
_entry.id   AF-A0A916S1Y3-F1
#
_cell.length_a   1.000
_cell.length_b   1.000
_cell.length_c   1.000
_cell.angle_alpha   90.00
_cell.angle_beta   90.00
_cell.angle_gamma   90.00
#
_symmetry.space_group_name_H-M   'P 1'
#
loop_
_entity.id
_entity.type
_entity.pdbx_description
1 polymer ?
#
loop_
_entity_poly.entity_id
_entity_poly.type
_entity_poly.pdbx_seq_one_letter_code
_entity_poly.pdbx_strand_id
1 'polypeptide(L)'
;MHRKKKTAKDWITFAIITFIIIGGAVYYVLFFTPKNSLELYQELHFADNFEDVQKHMLEGYEDNFSEEDFNYIQNNVAKSVSQYTVFEYNQKSYIIMTSPGTERLKILTVEELPEEVRQFFLELSR
;
A
#
# COMPACT_ATOMS: atom_id res chain seq x y z
N MET A 1 -28.25 -36.18 24.84
CA MET A 1 -27.72 -34.86 24.41
C MET A 1 -28.64 -34.30 23.32
N HIS A 2 -29.61 -33.45 23.67
CA HIS A 2 -30.58 -32.92 22.71
C HIS A 2 -29.94 -31.85 21.81
N ARG A 3 -29.75 -32.14 20.52
CA ARG A 3 -29.46 -31.13 19.50
C ARG A 3 -30.70 -30.26 19.33
N LYS A 4 -30.69 -29.03 19.90
CA LYS A 4 -31.68 -28.00 19.54
C LYS A 4 -31.63 -27.81 18.02
N LYS A 5 -32.75 -28.02 17.33
CA LYS A 5 -32.89 -27.68 15.90
C LYS A 5 -32.71 -26.17 15.78
N LYS A 6 -31.69 -25.73 15.04
CA LYS A 6 -31.53 -24.32 14.68
C LYS A 6 -32.79 -23.85 13.97
N THR A 7 -33.39 -22.79 14.47
CA THR A 7 -34.57 -22.18 13.85
C THR A 7 -34.16 -21.30 12.67
N ALA A 8 -35.09 -21.00 11.77
CA ALA A 8 -34.82 -20.07 10.66
C ALA A 8 -34.32 -18.69 11.16
N LYS A 9 -34.77 -18.27 12.34
CA LYS A 9 -34.32 -17.05 13.01
C LYS A 9 -32.84 -17.12 13.38
N ASP A 10 -32.34 -18.25 13.86
CA ASP A 10 -30.91 -18.44 14.18
C ASP A 10 -30.02 -18.35 12.94
N TRP A 11 -30.51 -18.86 11.80
CA TRP A 11 -29.81 -18.75 10.52
C TRP A 11 -29.79 -17.32 9.99
N ILE A 12 -30.89 -16.58 10.10
CA ILE A 12 -30.95 -15.16 9.72
C ILE A 12 -30.01 -14.33 10.60
N THR A 13 -30.05 -14.54 11.93
CA THR A 13 -29.15 -13.84 12.85
C THR A 13 -27.68 -14.16 12.55
N PHE A 14 -27.35 -15.42 12.28
CA PHE A 14 -25.99 -15.80 11.88
C PHE A 14 -25.57 -15.09 10.58
N ALA A 15 -26.42 -15.11 9.55
CA ALA A 15 -26.13 -14.45 8.28
C ALA A 15 -25.90 -12.94 8.43
N ILE A 16 -26.70 -12.25 9.26
CA ILE A 16 -26.52 -10.82 9.53
C ILE A 16 -25.18 -10.54 10.21
N ILE A 17 -24.84 -11.30 11.26
CA ILE A 17 -23.56 -11.13 11.98
C ILE A 17 -22.39 -11.38 11.03
N THR A 18 -22.45 -12.45 10.24
CA THR A 18 -21.42 -12.74 9.23
C THR A 18 -21.29 -11.61 8.21
N PHE A 19 -22.40 -11.04 7.75
CA PHE A 19 -22.39 -9.93 6.80
C PHE A 19 -21.76 -8.67 7.41
N ILE A 20 -22.04 -8.37 8.67
CA ILE A 20 -21.42 -7.22 9.37
C ILE A 20 -19.91 -7.41 9.50
N ILE A 21 -19.46 -8.60 9.89
CA ILE A 21 -18.02 -8.89 10.06
C ILE A 21 -17.30 -8.78 8.71
N ILE A 22 -17.82 -9.45 7.68
CA ILE A 22 -17.21 -9.43 6.33
C ILE A 22 -17.29 -8.02 5.73
N GLY A 23 -18.45 -7.37 5.84
CA GLY A 23 -18.65 -6.01 5.33
C GLY A 23 -17.72 -4.99 6.00
N GLY A 24 -17.54 -5.09 7.31
CA GLY A 24 -16.60 -4.26 8.05
C GLY A 24 -15.15 -4.48 7.63
N ALA A 25 -14.72 -5.73 7.50
CA ALA A 25 -13.36 -6.05 7.04
C ALA A 25 -13.09 -5.55 5.61
N VAL A 26 -14.03 -5.78 4.69
CA VAL A 26 -13.94 -5.30 3.30
C VAL A 26 -13.92 -3.77 3.25
N TYR A 27 -14.78 -3.11 4.03
CA TYR A 27 -14.80 -1.66 4.13
C TYR A 27 -13.46 -1.12 4.64
N TYR A 28 -12.91 -1.72 5.69
CA TYR A 28 -11.62 -1.32 6.24
C TYR A 28 -10.51 -1.39 5.18
N VAL A 29 -10.35 -2.54 4.53
CA VAL A 29 -9.32 -2.74 3.49
C VAL A 29 -9.50 -1.79 2.30
N LEU A 30 -10.74 -1.52 1.88
CA LEU A 30 -11.00 -0.67 0.73
C LEU A 30 -10.79 0.82 1.00
N PHE A 31 -10.88 1.29 2.25
CA PHE A 31 -10.85 2.72 2.57
C PHE A 31 -9.65 3.16 3.41
N PHE A 32 -9.00 2.24 4.14
CA PHE A 32 -7.90 2.57 5.07
C PHE A 32 -6.56 1.96 4.65
N THR A 33 -6.45 1.44 3.43
CA THR A 33 -5.18 0.99 2.86
C THR A 33 -4.85 1.85 1.65
N PRO A 34 -3.69 2.54 1.63
CA PRO A 34 -3.32 3.41 0.53
C PRO A 34 -3.07 2.56 -0.72
N LYS A 35 -3.69 2.95 -1.84
CA LYS A 35 -3.69 2.14 -3.08
C LYS A 35 -2.67 2.61 -4.11
N ASN A 36 -2.11 3.80 -3.91
CA ASN A 36 -1.19 4.44 -4.83
C ASN A 36 -0.28 5.41 -4.07
N SER A 37 0.77 5.89 -4.74
CA SER A 37 1.78 6.75 -4.12
C SER A 37 1.21 8.09 -3.63
N LEU A 38 0.11 8.59 -4.19
CA LEU A 38 -0.52 9.83 -3.74
C LEU A 38 -1.24 9.64 -2.41
N GLU A 39 -2.05 8.58 -2.29
CA GLU A 39 -2.72 8.22 -1.03
C GLU A 39 -1.69 7.91 0.07
N LEU A 40 -0.64 7.16 -0.27
CA LEU A 40 0.44 6.88 0.69
C LEU A 40 1.12 8.16 1.16
N TYR A 41 1.45 9.08 0.25
CA TYR A 41 2.03 10.38 0.63
C TYR A 41 1.10 11.16 1.57
N GLN A 42 -0.20 11.20 1.29
CA GLN A 42 -1.17 11.88 2.14
C GLN A 42 -1.22 11.26 3.54
N GLU A 43 -1.24 9.92 3.63
CA GLU A 43 -1.24 9.23 4.91
C GLU A 43 0.06 9.49 5.69
N LEU A 44 1.22 9.45 5.05
CA LEU A 44 2.50 9.79 5.68
C LEU A 44 2.56 11.24 6.17
N HIS A 45 2.13 12.19 5.32
CA HIS A 45 2.25 13.62 5.62
C HIS A 45 1.26 14.09 6.69
N PHE A 46 0.06 13.49 6.75
CA PHE A 46 -1.00 13.87 7.68
C PHE A 46 -1.19 12.93 8.87
N ALA A 47 -0.33 11.92 9.03
CA ALA A 47 -0.38 11.01 10.18
C ALA A 47 -0.13 11.75 11.50
N ASP A 48 -0.76 11.30 12.57
CA ASP A 48 -0.59 11.89 13.90
C ASP A 48 0.73 11.46 14.56
N ASN A 49 1.25 10.28 14.21
CA ASN A 49 2.47 9.71 14.80
C ASN A 49 3.13 8.67 13.86
N PHE A 50 4.38 8.32 14.20
CA PHE A 50 5.19 7.37 13.44
C PHE A 50 4.69 5.92 13.51
N GLU A 51 4.13 5.50 14.66
CA GLU A 51 3.62 4.14 14.85
C GLU A 51 2.47 3.83 13.88
N ASP A 52 1.61 4.82 13.65
CA ASP A 52 0.50 4.72 12.71
C ASP A 52 0.93 4.54 11.26
N VAL A 53 2.12 5.04 10.87
CA VAL A 53 2.62 4.88 9.50
C VAL A 53 3.50 3.65 9.34
N GLN A 54 4.15 3.21 10.42
CA GLN A 54 4.95 2.00 10.43
C GLN A 54 4.12 0.76 10.06
N LYS A 55 2.81 0.77 10.33
CA LYS A 55 1.87 -0.29 9.92
C LYS A 55 1.78 -0.51 8.40
N HIS A 56 2.22 0.45 7.58
CA HIS A 56 2.27 0.31 6.12
C HIS A 56 3.54 -0.38 5.62
N MET A 57 4.52 -0.57 6.51
CA MET A 57 5.73 -1.31 6.18
C MET A 57 5.41 -2.79 6.03
N LEU A 58 6.05 -3.43 5.06
CA LEU A 58 5.98 -4.87 4.93
C LEU A 58 6.74 -5.52 6.10
N GLU A 59 6.23 -6.64 6.62
CA GLU A 59 6.90 -7.40 7.67
C GLU A 59 8.34 -7.75 7.25
N GLY A 60 9.32 -7.39 8.09
CA GLY A 60 10.75 -7.57 7.84
C GLY A 60 11.44 -6.40 7.11
N TYR A 61 10.71 -5.33 6.80
CA TYR A 61 11.23 -4.12 6.16
C TYR A 61 11.17 -2.88 7.06
N GLU A 62 10.81 -3.03 8.33
CA GLU A 62 10.54 -1.93 9.26
C GLU A 62 11.74 -0.98 9.44
N ASP A 63 12.97 -1.50 9.36
CA ASP A 63 14.20 -0.72 9.52
C ASP A 63 14.50 0.20 8.32
N ASN A 64 13.78 0.07 7.19
CA ASN A 64 14.01 0.87 5.98
C ASN A 64 13.33 2.25 6.01
N PHE A 65 12.55 2.53 7.04
CA PHE A 65 11.88 3.82 7.22
C PHE A 65 12.02 4.25 8.67
N SER A 66 12.77 5.32 8.90
CA SER A 66 13.05 5.81 10.25
C SER A 66 12.08 6.90 10.71
N GLU A 67 12.05 7.16 12.01
CA GLU A 67 11.32 8.30 12.57
C GLU A 67 11.88 9.63 12.06
N GLU A 68 13.18 9.70 11.73
CA GLU A 68 13.79 10.88 11.10
C GLU A 68 13.21 11.13 9.70
N ASP A 69 13.09 10.08 8.88
CA ASP A 69 12.49 10.17 7.54
C ASP A 69 11.03 10.63 7.63
N PHE A 70 10.27 10.06 8.57
CA PHE A 70 8.90 10.47 8.83
C PHE A 70 8.79 11.96 9.19
N ASN A 71 9.57 12.40 10.17
CA ASN A 71 9.61 13.80 10.57
C ASN A 71 10.01 14.72 9.42
N TYR A 72 10.93 14.30 8.57
CA TYR A 72 11.31 15.06 7.38
C TYR A 72 10.14 15.22 6.41
N ILE A 73 9.39 14.14 6.12
CA ILE A 73 8.22 14.16 5.24
C ILE A 73 7.09 15.05 5.81
N GLN A 74 6.86 15.03 7.12
CA GLN A 74 5.82 15.86 7.74
C GLN A 74 6.15 17.35 7.68
N ASN A 75 7.42 17.70 7.91
CA ASN A 75 7.86 19.10 7.97
C ASN A 75 8.06 19.74 6.59
N ASN A 76 7.93 18.99 5.51
CA ASN A 76 8.17 19.46 4.14
C ASN A 76 7.00 19.13 3.22
N VAL A 77 6.75 20.01 2.24
CA VAL A 77 5.74 19.77 1.21
C VAL A 77 6.43 19.18 -0.02
N ALA A 78 5.96 18.02 -0.47
CA ALA A 78 6.46 17.42 -1.71
C ALA A 78 6.19 18.34 -2.90
N LYS A 79 7.22 18.60 -3.72
CA LYS A 79 7.08 19.34 -4.98
C LYS A 79 6.31 18.53 -6.04
N SER A 80 6.44 17.21 -5.99
CA SER A 80 5.74 16.26 -6.85
C SER A 80 5.67 14.90 -6.15
N VAL A 81 4.63 14.14 -6.47
CA VAL A 81 4.51 12.72 -6.12
C VAL A 81 4.45 11.96 -7.43
N SER A 82 5.19 10.86 -7.54
CA SER A 82 5.29 10.07 -8.77
C SER A 82 5.35 8.59 -8.42
N GLN A 83 4.75 7.76 -9.27
CA GLN A 83 4.70 6.32 -9.05
C GLN A 83 5.47 5.62 -10.16
N TYR A 84 6.48 4.85 -9.77
CA TYR A 84 7.35 4.14 -10.69
C TYR A 84 7.19 2.63 -10.55
N THR A 85 7.38 1.92 -11.66
CA THR A 85 7.49 0.47 -11.68
C THR A 85 8.75 0.11 -12.44
N VAL A 86 9.61 -0.67 -11.81
CA VAL A 86 10.83 -1.18 -12.45
C VAL A 86 10.58 -2.60 -12.93
N PHE A 87 10.88 -2.87 -14.19
CA PHE A 87 10.87 -4.20 -14.76
C PHE A 87 12.29 -4.62 -15.10
N GLU A 88 12.73 -5.72 -14.54
CA GLU A 88 14.06 -6.26 -14.78
C GLU A 88 14.00 -7.49 -15.67
N TYR A 89 14.86 -7.49 -16.67
CA TYR A 89 15.14 -8.60 -17.57
C TYR A 89 16.65 -8.86 -17.52
N ASN A 90 17.09 -10.06 -17.91
CA ASN A 90 18.48 -10.54 -17.82
C ASN A 90 19.58 -9.45 -17.90
N GLN A 91 19.55 -8.61 -18.94
CA GLN A 91 20.55 -7.55 -19.16
C GLN A 91 19.92 -6.16 -19.39
N LYS A 92 18.65 -5.97 -19.05
CA LYS A 92 17.95 -4.71 -19.29
C LYS A 92 16.94 -4.46 -18.18
N SER A 93 16.93 -3.24 -17.66
CA SER A 93 15.90 -2.81 -16.73
C SER A 93 15.16 -1.62 -17.33
N TYR A 94 13.86 -1.59 -17.16
CA TYR A 94 13.00 -0.50 -17.62
C TYR A 94 12.36 0.15 -16.42
N ILE A 95 12.31 1.48 -16.42
CA ILE A 95 11.50 2.24 -15.48
C ILE A 95 10.27 2.77 -16.20
N ILE A 96 9.10 2.49 -15.62
CA ILE A 96 7.82 3.00 -16.10
C ILE A 96 7.30 3.98 -15.07
N MET A 97 7.14 5.23 -15.48
CA MET A 97 6.41 6.23 -14.71
C MET A 97 4.93 6.06 -15.00
N THR A 98 4.12 5.99 -13.94
CA THR A 98 2.66 5.88 -14.03
C THR A 98 1.98 7.04 -13.32
N SER A 99 0.73 7.31 -13.70
CA SER A 99 -0.08 8.34 -13.06
C SER A 99 -0.31 8.03 -11.57
N PRO A 100 0.11 8.90 -10.64
CA PRO A 100 -0.20 8.75 -9.22
C PRO A 100 -1.68 9.09 -8.98
N GLY A 101 -2.34 8.40 -8.05
CA GLY A 101 -3.69 8.79 -7.61
C GLY A 101 -4.85 8.42 -8.53
N THR A 102 -4.64 7.54 -9.52
CA THR A 102 -5.73 7.09 -10.43
C THR A 102 -6.23 5.69 -10.09
N GLU A 103 -7.53 5.43 -10.27
CA GLU A 103 -8.12 4.08 -10.10
C GLU A 103 -7.47 3.02 -11.02
N ARG A 104 -6.86 3.46 -12.12
CA ARG A 104 -6.09 2.62 -13.05
C ARG A 104 -4.78 3.30 -13.39
N LEU A 105 -3.68 2.57 -13.27
CA LEU A 105 -2.36 3.07 -13.67
C LEU A 105 -2.36 3.40 -15.16
N LYS A 106 -1.95 4.62 -15.50
CA LYS A 106 -1.71 5.04 -16.88
C LYS A 106 -0.22 5.25 -17.06
N ILE A 107 0.35 4.69 -18.12
CA ILE A 107 1.75 4.89 -18.47
C ILE A 107 1.93 6.35 -18.90
N LEU A 108 2.86 7.04 -18.24
CA LEU A 108 3.27 8.41 -18.58
C LEU A 108 4.58 8.39 -19.38
N THR A 109 5.54 7.57 -18.95
CA THR A 109 6.88 7.49 -19.55
C THR A 109 7.44 6.07 -19.40
N VAL A 110 8.24 5.62 -20.37
CA VAL A 110 9.00 4.36 -20.33
C VAL A 110 10.43 4.64 -20.78
N GLU A 111 11.42 4.32 -19.95
CA GLU A 111 12.83 4.50 -20.26
C GLU A 111 13.63 3.22 -19.93
N GLU A 112 14.65 2.91 -20.72
CA GLU A 112 15.65 1.90 -20.37
C GLU A 112 16.63 2.51 -19.36
N LEU A 113 16.86 1.82 -18.24
CA LEU A 113 17.75 2.29 -17.20
C LEU A 113 19.21 2.20 -17.65
N PRO A 114 20.00 3.27 -17.49
CA PRO A 114 21.44 3.19 -17.62
C PRO A 114 22.02 2.14 -16.66
N GLU A 115 23.14 1.53 -17.05
CA GLU A 115 23.81 0.47 -16.29
C GLU A 115 23.98 0.82 -14.80
N GLU A 116 24.44 2.03 -14.51
CA GLU A 116 24.71 2.51 -13.15
C GLU A 116 23.44 2.53 -12.29
N VAL A 117 22.33 3.02 -12.85
CA VAL A 117 21.04 3.08 -12.17
C VAL A 117 20.45 1.68 -12.01
N ARG A 118 20.68 0.80 -12.98
CA ARG A 118 20.29 -0.61 -12.86
C ARG A 118 20.98 -1.29 -11.68
N GLN A 119 22.29 -1.09 -11.50
CA GLN A 119 23.01 -1.71 -10.38
C GLN A 119 22.45 -1.26 -9.03
N PHE A 120 22.09 0.02 -8.89
CA PHE A 120 21.43 0.53 -7.68
C PHE A 120 20.12 -0.21 -7.35
N PHE A 121 19.24 -0.42 -8.34
CA PHE A 121 17.99 -1.17 -8.10
C PHE A 121 18.21 -2.67 -7.84
N LEU A 122 19.26 -3.26 -8.42
CA LEU A 122 19.66 -4.64 -8.12
C LEU A 122 20.19 -4.81 -6.69
N GLU A 123 20.78 -3.78 -6.11
CA GLU A 123 21.20 -3.78 -4.70
C GLU A 123 20.03 -3.59 -3.74
N LEU A 124 19.05 -2.76 -4.11
CA LEU A 124 17.81 -2.54 -3.36
C LEU A 124 16.89 -3.77 -3.26
N SER A 125 17.01 -4.71 -4.19
CA SER A 125 16.16 -5.91 -4.27
C SER A 125 16.77 -7.14 -3.59
N ARG A 126 17.96 -7.03 -3.01
CA ARG A 126 18.65 -8.08 -2.26
C ARG A 126 18.44 -7.95 -0.76
#